data_AF-A0A6N7BCY9-F1
#
_entry.id   AF-A0A6N7BCY9-F1
#
_cell.length_a   1.000
_cell.length_b   1.000
_cell.length_c   1.000
_cell.angle_alpha   90.00
_cell.angle_beta   90.00
_cell.angle_gamma   90.00
#
_symmetry.space_group_name_H-M   'P 1'
#
loop_
_entity.id
_entity.type
_entity.pdbx_description
1 polymer ?
#
loop_
_entity_poly.entity_id
_entity_poly.type
_entity_poly.pdbx_seq_one_letter_code
_entity_poly.pdbx_strand_id
1 'polypeptide(L)'
;MKKLIFATMKKYLFIPLLILLSVAMFLIDEEKQPIQSPKFTSADYYKSGLLKSEFKKVDRRANYNFEVIFSAEQKKIYVKENIVWINKTKNSTKEIQLHLYSNAYSSNKTLFAKAFPLKPQNQTRLDISKC
;
A
#
# COMPACT_ATOMS: atom_id res chain seq x y z
N MET A 1 -12.25 -43.04 63.36
CA MET A 1 -12.66 -41.66 62.98
C MET A 1 -11.64 -40.90 62.11
N LYS A 2 -10.32 -40.96 62.36
CA LYS A 2 -9.30 -40.25 61.54
C LYS A 2 -9.32 -40.57 60.02
N LYS A 3 -9.52 -41.85 59.64
CA LYS A 3 -9.53 -42.26 58.21
C LYS A 3 -10.66 -41.66 57.36
N LEU A 4 -11.83 -41.39 57.95
CA LEU A 4 -12.98 -40.84 57.21
C LEU A 4 -12.79 -39.34 56.94
N ILE A 5 -12.18 -38.61 57.88
CA ILE A 5 -11.86 -37.18 57.78
C ILE A 5 -10.78 -36.91 56.72
N PHE A 6 -9.77 -37.77 56.63
CA PHE A 6 -8.72 -37.65 55.61
C PHE A 6 -9.22 -37.89 54.17
N ALA A 7 -10.23 -38.75 53.99
CA ALA A 7 -10.81 -39.03 52.68
C ALA A 7 -11.68 -37.87 52.16
N THR A 8 -12.40 -37.18 53.05
CA THR A 8 -13.17 -35.97 52.70
C THR A 8 -12.27 -34.76 52.49
N MET A 9 -11.19 -34.58 53.28
CA MET A 9 -10.24 -33.47 53.08
C MET A 9 -9.49 -33.53 51.74
N LYS A 10 -9.16 -34.73 51.23
CA LYS A 10 -8.56 -34.89 49.88
C LYS A 10 -9.48 -34.44 48.75
N LYS A 11 -10.80 -34.54 48.94
CA LYS A 11 -11.77 -34.09 47.93
C LYS A 11 -11.85 -32.58 47.81
N TYR A 12 -11.32 -31.80 48.75
CA TYR A 12 -11.36 -30.33 48.67
C TYR A 12 -10.00 -29.71 48.38
N LEU A 13 -8.98 -30.54 48.13
CA LEU A 13 -7.61 -30.10 47.85
C LEU A 13 -7.50 -29.31 46.53
N PHE A 14 -8.47 -29.44 45.63
CA PHE A 14 -8.53 -28.70 44.38
C PHE A 14 -9.11 -27.28 44.52
N ILE A 15 -9.80 -26.97 45.63
CA ILE A 15 -10.38 -25.65 45.87
C ILE A 15 -9.30 -24.55 45.94
N PRO A 16 -8.21 -24.69 46.71
CA PRO A 16 -7.15 -23.68 46.71
C PRO A 16 -6.48 -23.53 45.34
N LEU A 17 -6.39 -24.61 44.55
CA LEU A 17 -5.86 -24.56 43.19
C LEU A 17 -6.77 -23.74 42.25
N LEU A 18 -8.10 -23.90 42.36
CA LEU A 18 -9.08 -23.11 41.60
C LEU A 18 -9.03 -21.64 41.97
N ILE A 19 -8.88 -21.31 43.25
CA ILE A 19 -8.74 -19.91 43.71
C ILE A 19 -7.44 -19.31 43.19
N LEU A 20 -6.33 -20.07 43.25
CA LEU A 20 -5.04 -19.60 42.72
C LEU A 20 -5.11 -19.36 41.21
N LEU A 21 -5.80 -20.24 40.47
CA LEU A 21 -6.01 -20.10 39.03
C LEU A 21 -6.88 -18.89 38.70
N SER A 22 -7.93 -18.60 39.49
CA SER A 22 -8.78 -17.42 39.25
C SER A 22 -8.01 -16.12 39.52
N VAL A 23 -7.18 -16.08 40.55
CA VAL A 23 -6.31 -14.93 40.84
C VAL A 23 -5.28 -14.75 39.74
N ALA A 24 -4.66 -15.83 39.25
CA ALA A 24 -3.73 -15.76 38.13
C ALA A 24 -4.42 -15.24 36.86
N MET A 25 -5.62 -15.72 36.52
CA MET A 25 -6.39 -15.24 35.37
C MET A 25 -6.79 -13.76 35.51
N PHE A 26 -7.10 -13.31 36.73
CA PHE A 26 -7.41 -11.90 37.00
C PHE A 26 -6.18 -10.99 36.87
N LEU A 27 -5.00 -11.48 37.23
CA LEU A 27 -3.73 -10.75 37.05
C LEU A 27 -3.22 -10.76 35.60
N ILE A 28 -3.63 -11.74 34.78
CA ILE A 28 -3.30 -11.82 33.35
C ILE A 28 -4.19 -10.89 32.52
N ASP A 29 -5.29 -10.37 33.08
CA ASP A 29 -6.09 -9.29 32.48
C ASP A 29 -5.36 -7.93 32.63
N GLU A 30 -4.05 -7.93 32.35
CA GLU A 30 -3.29 -6.72 32.11
C GLU A 30 -3.92 -6.02 30.90
N GLU A 31 -4.33 -4.78 31.15
CA GLU A 31 -4.68 -3.77 30.19
C GLU A 31 -4.05 -4.06 28.83
N LYS A 32 -4.90 -4.37 27.83
CA LYS A 32 -4.50 -4.27 26.42
C LYS A 32 -4.18 -2.80 26.16
N GLN A 33 -2.94 -2.40 26.49
CA GLN A 33 -2.34 -1.16 26.06
C GLN A 33 -2.62 -1.07 24.55
N PRO A 34 -3.32 -0.02 24.09
CA PRO A 34 -3.66 0.07 22.69
C PRO A 34 -2.35 0.03 21.92
N ILE A 35 -2.19 -0.99 21.07
CA ILE A 35 -1.01 -1.15 20.22
C ILE A 35 -0.90 0.15 19.44
N GLN A 36 0.00 1.04 19.87
CA GLN A 36 0.38 2.21 19.10
C GLN A 36 1.19 1.69 17.93
N SER A 37 0.48 1.22 16.90
CA SER A 37 1.11 0.96 15.61
C SER A 37 1.82 2.26 15.22
N PRO A 38 3.15 2.23 15.01
CA PRO A 38 3.87 3.42 14.60
C PRO A 38 3.16 4.01 13.39
N LYS A 39 2.90 5.33 13.40
CA LYS A 39 2.25 6.00 12.27
C LYS A 39 3.05 5.69 11.01
N PHE A 40 2.45 4.95 10.09
CA PHE A 40 3.04 4.68 8.80
C PHE A 40 3.28 6.02 8.08
N THR A 41 4.54 6.32 7.79
CA THR A 41 4.91 7.43 6.93
C THR A 41 5.54 6.85 5.66
N SER A 42 4.95 7.13 4.50
CA SER A 42 5.43 6.61 3.23
C SER A 42 6.90 6.94 2.95
N ALA A 43 7.39 8.09 3.44
CA ALA A 43 8.78 8.51 3.32
C ALA A 43 9.78 7.57 4.01
N ASP A 44 9.36 6.78 5.00
CA ASP A 44 10.24 5.85 5.73
C ASP A 44 10.58 4.63 4.87
N TYR A 45 9.67 4.24 3.99
CA TYR A 45 9.78 3.00 3.20
C TYR A 45 9.99 3.25 1.70
N TYR A 46 9.56 4.40 1.19
CA TYR A 46 9.56 4.70 -0.23
C TYR A 46 10.44 5.92 -0.56
N LYS A 47 11.11 5.87 -1.70
CA LYS A 47 11.83 6.99 -2.32
C LYS A 47 11.43 7.08 -3.78
N SER A 48 10.86 8.23 -4.17
CA SER A 48 10.37 8.46 -5.54
C SER A 48 9.39 7.36 -6.01
N GLY A 49 8.47 6.93 -5.14
CA GLY A 49 7.48 5.90 -5.44
C GLY A 49 7.99 4.45 -5.43
N LEU A 50 9.29 4.22 -5.22
CA LEU A 50 9.89 2.88 -5.13
C LEU A 50 10.23 2.54 -3.68
N LEU A 51 10.08 1.27 -3.30
CA LEU A 51 10.61 0.74 -2.03
C LEU A 51 12.12 1.01 -1.95
N LYS A 52 12.61 1.52 -0.81
CA LYS A 52 14.03 1.84 -0.60
C LYS A 52 14.94 0.62 -0.84
N SER A 53 14.49 -0.59 -0.49
CA SER A 53 15.21 -1.85 -0.73
C SER A 53 15.40 -2.17 -2.22
N GLU A 54 14.44 -1.76 -3.06
CA GLU A 54 14.44 -2.02 -4.50
C GLU A 54 15.12 -0.89 -5.29
N PHE A 55 15.25 0.30 -4.68
CA PHE A 55 15.75 1.49 -5.35
C PHE A 55 17.11 1.32 -6.04
N LYS A 56 18.04 0.56 -5.44
CA LYS A 56 19.37 0.28 -6.01
C LYS A 56 19.37 -0.80 -7.09
N LYS A 57 18.32 -1.63 -7.16
CA LYS A 57 18.20 -2.74 -8.12
C LYS A 57 17.59 -2.29 -9.44
N VAL A 58 16.95 -1.12 -9.47
CA VAL A 58 16.31 -0.58 -10.67
C VAL A 58 17.36 0.00 -11.62
N ASP A 59 17.47 -0.58 -12.81
CA ASP A 59 18.23 -0.01 -13.92
C ASP A 59 17.48 1.21 -14.49
N ARG A 60 17.83 2.40 -13.99
CA ARG A 60 17.25 3.66 -14.46
C ARG A 60 17.69 3.96 -15.89
N ARG A 61 16.75 3.89 -16.83
CA ARG A 61 16.95 4.26 -18.25
C ARG A 61 16.26 5.56 -18.65
N ALA A 62 15.22 5.93 -17.90
CA ALA A 62 14.53 7.19 -18.04
C ALA A 62 14.10 7.70 -16.67
N ASN A 63 14.03 9.02 -16.53
CA ASN A 63 13.43 9.70 -15.40
C ASN A 63 12.35 10.65 -15.92
N TYR A 64 11.20 10.67 -15.25
CA TYR A 64 10.03 11.43 -15.68
C TYR A 64 9.66 12.41 -14.58
N ASN A 65 9.41 13.66 -14.94
CA ASN A 65 8.86 14.66 -14.05
C ASN A 65 7.65 15.30 -14.69
N PHE A 66 6.51 15.28 -13.99
CA PHE A 66 5.25 15.81 -14.47
C PHE A 66 4.85 17.02 -13.63
N GLU A 67 4.59 18.13 -14.29
CA GLU A 67 3.90 19.27 -13.71
C GLU A 67 2.47 19.26 -14.24
N VAL A 68 1.49 19.10 -13.35
CA VAL A 68 0.08 18.93 -13.70
C VAL A 68 -0.72 20.06 -13.07
N ILE A 69 -1.38 20.87 -13.91
CA ILE A 69 -2.27 21.94 -13.48
C ILE A 69 -3.68 21.56 -13.92
N PHE A 70 -4.59 21.40 -12.97
CA PHE A 70 -6.01 21.17 -13.23
C PHE A 70 -6.80 22.46 -13.08
N SER A 71 -7.51 22.87 -14.13
CA SER A 71 -8.49 23.95 -14.09
C SER A 71 -9.90 23.37 -14.12
N ALA A 72 -10.57 23.40 -12.96
CA ALA A 72 -11.94 22.91 -12.84
C ALA A 72 -12.94 23.74 -13.66
N GLU A 73 -12.79 25.06 -13.66
CA GLU A 73 -13.64 26.00 -14.41
C GLU A 73 -13.59 25.71 -15.92
N GLN A 74 -12.39 25.56 -16.47
CA GLN A 74 -12.19 25.29 -17.89
C GLN A 74 -12.38 23.82 -18.23
N LYS A 75 -12.54 22.94 -17.24
CA LYS A 75 -12.56 21.48 -17.37
C LYS A 75 -11.35 20.94 -18.15
N LYS A 76 -10.18 21.51 -17.88
CA LYS A 76 -8.92 21.19 -18.59
C LYS A 76 -7.83 20.77 -17.61
N ILE A 77 -7.00 19.85 -18.06
CA ILE A 77 -5.75 19.47 -17.40
C ILE A 77 -4.62 19.90 -18.33
N TYR A 78 -3.67 20.66 -17.79
CA TYR A 78 -2.44 21.02 -18.46
C TYR A 78 -1.32 20.18 -17.87
N VAL A 79 -0.58 19.49 -18.73
CA VAL A 79 0.54 18.63 -18.30
C VAL A 79 1.79 19.07 -19.02
N LYS A 80 2.85 19.33 -18.26
CA LYS A 80 4.20 19.46 -18.78
C LYS A 80 5.01 18.26 -18.29
N GLU A 81 5.45 17.45 -19.24
CA GLU A 81 6.31 16.29 -18.98
C GLU A 81 7.76 16.64 -19.34
N ASN A 82 8.68 16.39 -18.42
CA ASN A 82 10.12 16.44 -18.67
C ASN A 82 10.69 15.02 -18.55
N ILE A 83 11.27 14.52 -19.64
CA ILE A 83 11.86 13.18 -19.73
C ILE A 83 13.37 13.32 -19.81
N VAL A 84 14.10 12.75 -18.85
CA VAL A 84 15.56 12.58 -18.93
C VAL A 84 15.85 11.14 -19.29
N TRP A 85 16.23 10.90 -20.54
CA TRP A 85 16.62 9.59 -21.03
C TRP A 85 18.14 9.39 -20.93
N ILE A 86 18.56 8.18 -20.52
CA ILE A 86 19.97 7.82 -20.37
C ILE A 86 20.28 6.68 -21.36
N ASN A 87 21.08 6.96 -22.40
CA ASN A 87 21.56 5.93 -23.30
C ASN A 87 22.60 5.04 -22.59
N LYS A 88 22.23 3.79 -22.29
CA LYS A 88 23.15 2.78 -21.73
C LYS A 88 23.68 1.79 -22.76
N THR A 89 23.38 2.00 -24.03
CA THR A 89 23.90 1.16 -25.10
C THR A 89 25.31 1.60 -25.50
N LYS A 90 26.07 0.71 -26.15
CA LYS A 90 27.42 1.03 -26.65
C LYS A 90 27.40 2.03 -27.81
N ASN A 91 26.25 2.17 -28.48
CA ASN A 91 26.11 2.94 -29.70
C ASN A 91 25.36 4.24 -29.43
N SER A 92 25.76 5.32 -30.12
CA SER A 92 25.04 6.59 -30.08
C SER A 92 23.66 6.47 -30.74
N THR A 93 22.66 7.11 -30.14
CA THR A 93 21.30 7.19 -30.70
C THR A 93 21.08 8.57 -31.29
N LYS A 94 20.54 8.63 -32.51
CA LYS A 94 20.25 9.89 -33.22
C LYS A 94 18.78 10.31 -33.16
N GLU A 95 17.89 9.40 -32.77
CA GLU A 95 16.45 9.61 -32.76
C GLU A 95 15.82 8.97 -31.51
N ILE A 96 14.84 9.65 -30.92
CA ILE A 96 14.02 9.13 -29.83
C ILE A 96 12.56 9.10 -30.32
N GLN A 97 11.91 7.95 -30.20
CA GLN A 97 10.50 7.77 -30.55
C GLN A 97 9.66 7.68 -29.28
N LEU A 98 8.60 8.48 -29.22
CA LEU A 98 7.70 8.57 -28.08
C LEU A 98 6.29 8.21 -28.52
N HIS A 99 5.58 7.47 -27.67
CA HIS A 99 4.18 7.12 -27.91
C HIS A 99 3.28 8.08 -27.12
N LEU A 100 2.54 8.92 -27.84
CA LEU A 100 1.51 9.77 -27.22
C LEU A 100 0.15 9.12 -27.44
N TYR A 101 -0.46 8.64 -26.35
CA TYR A 101 -1.81 8.08 -26.39
C TYR A 101 -2.82 9.09 -25.87
N SER A 102 -3.44 9.83 -26.79
CA SER A 102 -4.57 10.73 -26.52
C SER A 102 -5.74 10.04 -25.79
N ASN A 103 -5.81 8.71 -25.89
CA ASN A 103 -6.88 7.86 -25.38
C ASN A 103 -6.40 6.87 -24.30
N ALA A 104 -5.28 7.15 -23.61
CA ALA A 104 -4.74 6.24 -22.59
C ALA A 104 -5.76 5.90 -21.47
N TYR A 105 -6.74 6.78 -21.25
CA TYR A 105 -7.83 6.62 -20.28
C TYR A 105 -9.20 6.42 -20.97
N SER A 106 -9.22 5.95 -22.22
CA SER A 106 -10.47 5.74 -22.96
C SER A 106 -11.09 4.36 -22.71
N SER A 107 -10.44 3.47 -21.97
CA SER A 107 -10.96 2.11 -21.73
C SER A 107 -10.41 1.50 -20.44
N ASN A 108 -11.18 0.56 -19.89
CA ASN A 108 -10.77 -0.23 -18.71
C ASN A 108 -9.76 -1.35 -19.02
N LYS A 109 -9.16 -1.34 -20.22
CA LYS A 109 -8.17 -2.36 -20.63
C LYS A 109 -6.75 -2.00 -20.20
N THR A 110 -6.48 -0.75 -19.81
CA THR A 110 -5.14 -0.34 -19.36
C THR A 110 -4.83 -0.83 -17.95
N LEU A 111 -3.54 -0.96 -17.62
CA LEU A 111 -3.09 -1.46 -16.32
C LEU A 111 -3.62 -0.59 -15.17
N PHE A 112 -3.62 0.73 -15.34
CA PHE A 112 -4.18 1.67 -14.37
C PHE A 112 -5.68 1.44 -14.15
N ALA A 113 -6.45 1.33 -15.24
CA ALA A 113 -7.91 1.22 -15.17
C ALA A 113 -8.41 -0.16 -14.68
N LYS A 114 -7.55 -1.19 -14.66
CA LYS A 114 -7.85 -2.46 -13.99
C LYS A 114 -7.97 -2.31 -12.48
N ALA A 115 -7.15 -1.45 -11.88
CA ALA A 115 -7.22 -1.14 -10.44
C ALA A 115 -8.29 -0.09 -10.15
N PHE A 116 -8.53 0.83 -11.08
CA PHE A 116 -9.51 1.91 -10.95
C PHE A 116 -10.45 1.95 -12.17
N PRO A 117 -11.52 1.14 -12.19
CA PRO A 117 -12.43 1.07 -13.32
C PRO A 117 -13.06 2.44 -13.63
N LEU A 118 -12.86 2.90 -14.85
CA LEU A 118 -13.42 4.14 -15.37
C LEU A 118 -14.90 3.93 -15.67
N LYS A 119 -15.74 4.79 -15.10
CA LYS A 119 -17.16 4.90 -15.48
C LYS A 119 -17.26 5.40 -16.93
N PRO A 120 -18.31 5.06 -17.69
CA PRO A 120 -18.43 5.45 -19.10
C PRO A 120 -18.20 6.94 -19.37
N GLN A 121 -18.72 7.81 -18.52
CA GLN A 121 -18.56 9.27 -18.61
C GLN A 121 -17.13 9.78 -18.36
N ASN A 122 -16.27 8.95 -17.74
CA ASN A 122 -14.88 9.27 -17.44
C ASN A 122 -13.92 8.70 -18.49
N GLN A 123 -14.43 7.98 -19.50
CA GLN A 123 -13.61 7.47 -20.59
C GLN A 123 -13.36 8.61 -21.57
N THR A 124 -12.16 9.18 -21.53
CA THR A 124 -11.76 10.25 -22.44
C THR A 124 -11.34 9.62 -23.76
N ARG A 125 -12.23 9.67 -24.76
CA ARG A 125 -11.93 9.25 -26.13
C ARG A 125 -11.99 10.45 -27.07
N LEU A 126 -10.83 10.87 -27.56
CA LEU A 126 -10.72 11.71 -28.74
C LEU A 126 -10.95 10.85 -29.98
N ASP A 127 -11.97 11.19 -30.76
CA ASP A 127 -12.25 10.59 -32.06
C ASP A 127 -11.45 11.33 -33.14
N ILE A 128 -10.23 10.87 -33.36
CA ILE A 128 -9.27 11.49 -34.29
C ILE A 128 -9.81 11.50 -35.73
N SER A 129 -10.76 10.62 -36.07
CA SER A 129 -11.38 10.59 -37.41
C SER A 129 -12.26 11.81 -37.70
N LYS A 130 -12.61 12.59 -36.67
CA LYS A 130 -13.44 13.80 -36.76
C LYS A 130 -12.68 15.08 -36.43
N CYS A 131 -11.36 15.00 -36.26
CA CYS A 131 -10.48 16.12 -35.99
C CYS A 131 -9.78 16.62 -37.25
#